data_AF-A0A810E5U3-F1
#
_entry.id   AF-A0A810E5U3-F1
#
_cell.length_a   1.000
_cell.length_b   1.000
_cell.length_c   1.000
_cell.angle_alpha   90.00
_cell.angle_beta   90.00
_cell.angle_gamma   90.00
#
_symmetry.space_group_name_H-M   'P 1'
#
loop_
_entity.id
_entity.type
_entity.pdbx_description
1 polymer ?
#
loop_
_entity_poly.entity_id
_entity_poly.type
_entity_poly.pdbx_seq_one_letter_code
_entity_poly.pdbx_strand_id
1 'polypeptide(L)'
;MDDTDSDKILIRTVIHWDGKRQTGFRHECVYTVWGNGWVHTENAIEPYGDLPVLPRLGVRFALPGSYGGLEWYGRGPFESYPDRKAGAALGRYRGRVGDQAEPYIFPQETGNKEDVRWASLINEDGDGLLIVPDTPLSFSALPFTSDDLDQAKHQHELISKDEVFVSIDFKQNGLGNKSCGPEPLEMYLLHPRPVRFGYSLRPISGTREKPEVLARFVFDPKLANAHLDAEETREWIMGNRKADYIDPSDPDARRQAGYSH
;
A
#
# COMPACT_ATOMS: atom_id res chain seq x y z
N MET A 1 -16.11 36.68 -0.99
CA MET A 1 -16.93 35.61 -1.59
C MET A 1 -15.90 34.69 -2.18
N ASP A 2 -15.45 33.73 -1.37
CA ASP A 2 -14.27 32.90 -1.62
C ASP A 2 -14.69 31.74 -2.52
N ASP A 3 -14.16 31.72 -3.74
CA ASP A 3 -14.47 30.78 -4.80
C ASP A 3 -13.58 29.54 -4.69
N THR A 4 -13.76 28.78 -3.60
CA THR A 4 -12.82 27.71 -3.22
C THR A 4 -13.47 26.32 -3.24
N ASP A 5 -14.62 26.22 -3.89
CA ASP A 5 -15.36 24.97 -4.10
C ASP A 5 -15.15 24.41 -5.52
N SER A 6 -14.26 25.00 -6.34
CA SER A 6 -14.24 24.82 -7.81
C SER A 6 -13.29 23.77 -8.40
N ASP A 7 -12.25 23.29 -7.70
CA ASP A 7 -11.15 22.56 -8.36
C ASP A 7 -11.05 21.07 -7.98
N LYS A 8 -12.20 20.39 -7.87
CA LYS A 8 -12.24 18.93 -7.74
C LYS A 8 -13.31 18.25 -8.59
N ILE A 9 -12.96 17.09 -9.13
CA ILE A 9 -13.88 16.20 -9.83
C ILE A 9 -14.13 14.99 -8.94
N LEU A 10 -15.40 14.64 -8.74
CA LEU A 10 -15.82 13.42 -8.06
C LEU A 10 -16.27 12.39 -9.10
N ILE A 11 -15.66 11.21 -9.06
CA ILE A 11 -16.06 10.07 -9.87
C ILE A 11 -16.51 8.97 -8.93
N ARG A 12 -17.76 8.53 -9.07
CA ARG A 12 -18.32 7.43 -8.28
C ARG A 12 -18.58 6.23 -9.18
N THR A 13 -18.03 5.09 -8.80
CA THR A 13 -18.30 3.80 -9.45
C THR A 13 -18.91 2.83 -8.46
N VAL A 14 -19.82 1.98 -8.95
CA VAL A 14 -20.40 0.90 -8.17
C VAL A 14 -20.34 -0.35 -9.05
N ILE A 15 -19.71 -1.39 -8.54
CA ILE A 15 -19.51 -2.66 -9.23
C ILE A 15 -20.12 -3.76 -8.37
N HIS A 16 -20.85 -4.66 -9.02
CA HIS A 16 -21.37 -5.87 -8.40
C HIS A 16 -20.64 -7.07 -8.99
N TRP A 17 -20.04 -7.87 -8.13
CA TRP A 17 -19.34 -9.10 -8.48
C TRP A 17 -20.11 -10.29 -7.93
N ASP A 18 -20.89 -10.93 -8.80
CA ASP A 18 -21.65 -12.13 -8.48
C ASP A 18 -20.83 -13.40 -8.73
N GLY A 19 -20.60 -14.13 -7.65
CA GLY A 19 -20.05 -15.48 -7.64
C GLY A 19 -21.13 -16.56 -7.73
N LYS A 20 -20.70 -17.81 -7.58
CA LYS A 20 -21.62 -18.96 -7.52
C LYS A 20 -22.46 -18.89 -6.23
N ARG A 21 -23.66 -19.47 -6.26
CA ARG A 21 -24.56 -19.59 -5.09
C ARG A 21 -24.97 -18.25 -4.46
N GLN A 22 -25.12 -17.20 -5.28
CA GLN A 22 -25.53 -15.86 -4.80
C GLN A 22 -24.60 -15.27 -3.74
N THR A 23 -23.31 -15.61 -3.83
CA THR A 23 -22.26 -14.97 -3.04
C THR A 23 -21.56 -13.92 -3.88
N GLY A 24 -20.97 -12.90 -3.27
CA GLY A 24 -20.30 -11.87 -4.03
C GLY A 24 -19.96 -10.63 -3.24
N PHE A 25 -19.58 -9.58 -3.97
CA PHE A 25 -19.22 -8.30 -3.40
C PHE A 25 -19.90 -7.16 -4.16
N ARG A 26 -20.45 -6.21 -3.42
CA ARG A 26 -20.74 -4.88 -3.93
C ARG A 26 -19.57 -3.98 -3.56
N HIS A 27 -18.92 -3.38 -4.54
CA HIS A 27 -17.81 -2.44 -4.36
C HIS A 27 -18.23 -1.07 -4.85
N GLU A 28 -18.24 -0.11 -3.96
CA GLU A 28 -18.39 1.30 -4.27
C GLU A 28 -17.04 1.99 -4.12
N CYS A 29 -16.62 2.70 -5.17
CA CYS A 29 -15.36 3.43 -5.20
C CYS A 29 -15.64 4.90 -5.54
N VAL A 30 -15.12 5.81 -4.73
CA VAL A 30 -15.22 7.25 -4.95
C VAL A 30 -13.81 7.80 -5.16
N TYR A 31 -13.58 8.40 -6.32
CA TYR A 31 -12.36 9.12 -6.63
C TYR A 31 -12.63 10.61 -6.50
N THR A 32 -11.80 11.30 -5.71
CA THR A 32 -11.72 12.75 -5.67
C THR A 32 -10.44 13.18 -6.35
N VAL A 33 -10.54 13.89 -7.47
CA VAL A 33 -9.42 14.35 -8.28
C VAL A 33 -9.27 15.86 -8.11
N TRP A 34 -8.11 16.33 -7.68
CA TRP A 34 -7.82 17.76 -7.53
C TRP A 34 -6.94 18.29 -8.65
N GLY A 35 -7.03 19.60 -8.92
CA GLY A 35 -6.19 20.29 -9.91
C GLY A 35 -4.68 20.23 -9.62
N ASN A 36 -4.27 19.86 -8.41
CA ASN A 36 -2.87 19.71 -8.00
C ASN A 36 -2.29 18.30 -8.27
N GLY A 37 -3.05 17.42 -8.94
CA GLY A 37 -2.62 16.07 -9.33
C GLY A 37 -2.85 14.99 -8.28
N TRP A 38 -3.40 15.31 -7.11
CA TRP A 38 -3.83 14.29 -6.16
C TRP A 38 -5.13 13.61 -6.63
N VAL A 39 -5.20 12.30 -6.43
CA VAL A 39 -6.40 11.49 -6.57
C VAL A 39 -6.61 10.68 -5.31
N HIS A 40 -7.58 11.05 -4.50
CA HIS A 40 -7.97 10.28 -3.32
C HIS A 40 -9.04 9.26 -3.71
N THR A 41 -8.87 8.02 -3.28
CA THR A 41 -9.76 6.91 -3.59
C THR A 41 -10.31 6.33 -2.30
N GLU A 42 -11.63 6.37 -2.13
CA GLU A 42 -12.34 5.72 -1.03
C GLU A 42 -13.03 4.45 -1.54
N ASN A 43 -12.74 3.32 -0.90
CA ASN A 43 -13.30 2.02 -1.25
C ASN A 43 -14.25 1.56 -0.14
N ALA A 44 -15.49 1.23 -0.50
CA ALA A 44 -16.45 0.55 0.36
C ALA A 44 -16.82 -0.79 -0.26
N ILE A 45 -16.48 -1.88 0.43
CA ILE A 45 -16.72 -3.24 -0.07
C ILE A 45 -17.68 -3.95 0.88
N GLU A 46 -18.79 -4.42 0.33
CA GLU A 46 -19.89 -5.07 1.01
C GLU A 46 -20.02 -6.52 0.49
N PRO A 47 -19.55 -7.53 1.26
CA PRO A 47 -19.78 -8.93 0.90
C PRO A 47 -21.25 -9.32 1.11
N TYR A 48 -21.73 -10.26 0.30
CA TYR A 48 -23.04 -10.89 0.48
C TYR A 48 -22.98 -12.39 0.20
N GLY A 49 -23.95 -13.12 0.75
CA GLY A 49 -23.99 -14.58 0.73
C GLY A 49 -22.99 -15.23 1.69
N ASP A 50 -22.89 -16.55 1.61
CA ASP A 50 -22.00 -17.37 2.44
C ASP A 50 -20.61 -17.47 1.79
N LEU A 51 -19.75 -16.49 2.09
CA LEU A 51 -18.37 -16.43 1.60
C LEU A 51 -17.41 -17.11 2.60
N PRO A 52 -16.38 -17.82 2.11
CA PRO A 52 -15.34 -18.35 2.98
C PRO A 52 -14.44 -17.22 3.50
N VAL A 53 -13.49 -17.57 4.37
CA VAL A 53 -12.35 -16.69 4.69
C VAL A 53 -11.67 -16.25 3.40
N LEU A 54 -11.42 -14.95 3.29
CA LEU A 54 -10.85 -14.36 2.10
C LEU A 54 -9.32 -14.45 2.13
N PRO A 55 -8.65 -14.74 1.01
CA PRO A 55 -7.19 -14.74 0.96
C PRO A 55 -6.61 -13.32 1.11
N ARG A 56 -7.26 -12.33 0.48
CA ARG A 56 -6.92 -10.91 0.55
C ARG A 56 -8.13 -10.06 0.22
N LEU A 57 -8.11 -8.80 0.62
CA LEU A 57 -9.09 -7.81 0.21
C LEU A 57 -8.40 -6.46 -0.01
N GLY A 58 -8.51 -5.95 -1.24
CA GLY A 58 -7.74 -4.81 -1.70
C GLY A 58 -8.07 -4.41 -3.12
N VAL A 59 -7.23 -3.57 -3.69
CA VAL A 59 -7.25 -3.18 -5.10
C VAL A 59 -5.92 -3.54 -5.76
N ARG A 60 -5.97 -3.85 -7.05
CA ARG A 60 -4.80 -4.10 -7.88
C ARG A 60 -4.89 -3.29 -9.16
N PHE A 61 -3.76 -2.74 -9.60
CA PHE A 61 -3.62 -2.11 -10.91
C PHE A 61 -2.22 -2.39 -11.48
N ALA A 62 -2.04 -2.08 -12.76
CA ALA A 62 -0.77 -2.26 -13.45
C ALA A 62 -0.18 -0.90 -13.83
N LEU A 63 1.14 -0.79 -13.73
CA LEU A 63 1.95 0.30 -14.30
C LEU A 63 2.84 -0.27 -15.40
N PRO A 64 3.31 0.55 -16.36
CA PRO A 64 4.37 0.14 -17.27
C PRO A 64 5.61 -0.40 -16.53
N GLY A 65 6.27 -1.40 -17.10
CA GLY A 65 7.45 -2.07 -16.51
C GLY A 65 8.64 -1.15 -16.26
N SER A 66 8.67 0.02 -16.92
CA SER A 66 9.68 1.05 -16.70
C SER A 66 9.64 1.65 -15.29
N TYR A 67 8.51 1.58 -14.57
CA TYR A 67 8.38 2.04 -13.17
C TYR A 67 8.95 1.02 -12.16
N GLY A 68 10.15 0.51 -12.44
CA GLY A 68 10.78 -0.59 -11.71
C GLY A 68 11.49 -0.16 -10.42
N GLY A 69 11.67 1.13 -10.15
CA GLY A 69 12.28 1.62 -8.92
C GLY A 69 11.25 1.75 -7.80
N LEU A 70 11.37 0.95 -6.74
CA LEU A 70 10.46 0.96 -5.60
C LEU A 70 11.12 1.59 -4.37
N GLU A 71 10.40 2.51 -3.72
CA GLU A 71 10.73 3.00 -2.38
C GLU A 71 9.47 2.95 -1.51
N TRP A 72 9.60 2.59 -0.24
CA TRP A 72 8.47 2.57 0.69
C TRP A 72 8.89 2.89 2.12
N TYR A 73 7.93 3.41 2.88
CA TYR A 73 8.00 3.49 4.34
C TYR A 73 6.98 2.55 4.95
N GLY A 74 7.47 1.51 5.62
CA GLY A 74 6.66 0.42 6.14
C GLY A 74 7.55 -0.67 6.71
N ARG A 75 7.06 -1.90 6.82
CA ARG A 75 7.92 -3.01 7.24
C ARG A 75 8.85 -3.48 6.14
N GLY A 76 10.07 -3.86 6.50
CA GLY A 76 11.06 -4.38 5.57
C GLY A 76 12.40 -4.76 6.22
N PRO A 77 13.44 -5.01 5.41
CA PRO A 77 13.44 -4.92 3.94
C PRO A 77 12.74 -6.10 3.23
N PHE A 78 12.66 -7.26 3.89
CA PHE A 78 12.07 -8.49 3.37
C PHE A 78 10.54 -8.51 3.47
N GLU A 79 9.91 -9.52 2.86
CA GLU A 79 8.46 -9.70 2.90
C GLU A 79 7.94 -9.93 4.34
N SER A 80 6.75 -9.42 4.61
CA SER A 80 6.07 -9.53 5.89
C SER A 80 4.59 -9.80 5.67
N TYR A 81 3.98 -10.52 6.61
CA TYR A 81 2.56 -10.91 6.58
C TYR A 81 1.93 -10.69 7.95
N PRO A 82 0.59 -10.64 8.07
CA PRO A 82 -0.09 -10.30 9.32
C PRO A 82 0.37 -11.11 10.55
N ASP A 83 0.64 -12.40 10.36
CA ASP A 83 1.12 -13.34 11.36
C ASP A 83 2.65 -13.58 11.34
N ARG A 84 3.36 -12.96 10.39
CA ARG A 84 4.81 -13.06 10.22
C ARG A 84 5.44 -11.71 9.86
N LYS A 85 5.33 -10.74 10.77
CA LYS A 85 5.90 -9.38 10.58
C LYS A 85 6.83 -8.89 11.68
N ALA A 86 6.95 -9.61 12.80
CA ALA A 86 7.75 -9.17 13.95
C ALA A 86 9.25 -9.03 13.62
N GLY A 87 9.77 -9.82 12.69
CA GLY A 87 11.16 -9.69 12.21
C GLY A 87 11.40 -8.50 11.29
N ALA A 88 10.35 -7.99 10.62
CA ALA A 88 10.47 -6.88 9.69
C ALA A 88 10.30 -5.55 10.42
N ALA A 89 11.38 -4.77 10.47
CA ALA A 89 11.40 -3.48 11.16
C ALA A 89 10.62 -2.43 10.36
N LEU A 90 10.06 -1.45 11.06
CA LEU A 90 9.49 -0.27 10.43
C LEU A 90 10.61 0.67 10.00
N GLY A 91 10.64 1.06 8.73
CA GLY A 91 11.73 1.87 8.19
C GLY A 91 11.47 2.28 6.74
N ARG A 92 12.38 3.11 6.22
CA ARG A 92 12.39 3.49 4.81
C ARG A 92 13.32 2.56 4.06
N TYR A 93 12.82 1.95 3.00
CA TYR A 93 13.52 0.96 2.19
C TYR A 93 13.39 1.30 0.72
N ARG A 94 14.37 0.87 -0.07
CA ARG A 94 14.41 1.06 -1.52
C ARG A 94 14.95 -0.20 -2.19
N GLY A 95 14.43 -0.53 -3.36
CA GLY A 95 14.86 -1.68 -4.18
C GLY A 95 14.27 -1.63 -5.58
N ARG A 96 14.52 -2.66 -6.39
CA ARG A 96 13.82 -2.84 -7.67
C ARG A 96 12.62 -3.73 -7.49
N VAL A 97 11.56 -3.50 -8.27
CA VAL A 97 10.37 -4.37 -8.34
C VAL A 97 10.76 -5.83 -8.58
N GLY A 98 11.72 -6.07 -9.48
CA GLY A 98 12.21 -7.42 -9.78
C GLY A 98 12.88 -8.14 -8.60
N ASP A 99 13.32 -7.41 -7.57
CA ASP A 99 13.99 -7.96 -6.39
C ASP A 99 13.01 -8.18 -5.22
N GLN A 100 11.71 -7.86 -5.40
CA GLN A 100 10.74 -7.91 -4.30
C GLN A 100 10.09 -9.29 -4.13
N ALA A 101 10.25 -10.19 -5.10
CA ALA A 101 9.80 -11.56 -5.00
C ALA A 101 10.85 -12.44 -4.31
N GLU A 102 10.43 -13.22 -3.33
CA GLU A 102 11.27 -14.27 -2.75
C GLU A 102 11.28 -15.50 -3.69
N PRO A 103 12.46 -16.03 -4.07
CA PRO A 103 12.59 -17.12 -5.04
C PRO A 103 12.27 -18.50 -4.42
N TYR A 104 11.03 -18.68 -3.95
CA TYR A 104 10.55 -19.95 -3.40
C TYR A 104 10.65 -21.10 -4.42
N ILE A 105 11.13 -22.29 -4.01
CA ILE A 105 11.33 -23.44 -4.91
C ILE A 105 10.06 -23.76 -5.72
N PHE A 106 8.91 -23.73 -5.05
CA PHE A 106 7.59 -23.74 -5.67
C PHE A 106 7.04 -22.30 -5.64
N PRO A 107 6.82 -21.66 -6.79
CA PRO A 107 6.24 -20.32 -6.84
C PRO A 107 4.94 -20.22 -6.04
N GLN A 108 4.81 -19.13 -5.29
CA GLN A 108 3.68 -18.88 -4.40
C GLN A 108 3.58 -17.37 -4.10
N GLU A 109 2.50 -16.94 -3.44
CA GLU A 109 2.35 -15.54 -3.01
C GLU A 109 3.59 -15.05 -2.24
N THR A 110 4.11 -13.89 -2.65
CA THR A 110 5.38 -13.35 -2.17
C THR A 110 5.42 -11.83 -2.23
N GLY A 111 6.35 -11.21 -1.51
CA GLY A 111 6.72 -9.79 -1.67
C GLY A 111 5.83 -8.80 -0.93
N ASN A 112 4.87 -9.26 -0.14
CA ASN A 112 4.01 -8.39 0.67
C ASN A 112 4.83 -7.57 1.70
N LYS A 113 4.46 -6.31 1.88
CA LYS A 113 5.00 -5.40 2.89
C LYS A 113 3.85 -4.92 3.77
N GLU A 114 3.93 -5.20 5.06
CA GLU A 114 2.93 -4.80 6.05
C GLU A 114 3.18 -3.38 6.60
N ASP A 115 2.13 -2.79 7.16
CA ASP A 115 2.15 -1.49 7.83
C ASP A 115 2.77 -0.37 6.96
N VAL A 116 2.53 -0.41 5.64
CA VAL A 116 3.04 0.59 4.69
C VAL A 116 2.27 1.88 4.80
N ARG A 117 3.01 2.97 5.00
CA ARG A 117 2.53 4.34 5.19
C ARG A 117 2.68 5.20 3.95
N TRP A 118 3.58 4.83 3.04
CA TRP A 118 3.61 5.30 1.67
C TRP A 118 4.52 4.39 0.84
N ALA A 119 4.28 4.34 -0.46
CA ALA A 119 5.14 3.70 -1.44
C ALA A 119 5.23 4.56 -2.69
N SER A 120 6.37 4.54 -3.38
CA SER A 120 6.55 5.19 -4.67
C SER A 120 7.20 4.25 -5.67
N LEU A 121 6.66 4.25 -6.90
CA LEU A 121 7.25 3.58 -8.04
C LEU A 121 7.71 4.62 -9.05
N ILE A 122 8.99 4.61 -9.41
CA ILE A 122 9.60 5.57 -10.33
C ILE A 122 10.31 4.88 -11.50
N ASN A 123 10.38 5.56 -12.63
CA ASN A 123 11.22 5.20 -13.77
C ASN A 123 12.65 5.75 -13.60
N GLU A 124 13.50 5.54 -14.61
CA GLU A 124 14.90 6.00 -14.60
C GLU A 124 15.04 7.53 -14.62
N ASP A 125 14.04 8.25 -15.17
CA ASP A 125 13.99 9.72 -15.21
C ASP A 125 13.53 10.34 -13.88
N GLY A 126 13.04 9.50 -12.95
CA GLY A 126 12.47 9.90 -11.66
C GLY A 126 10.99 10.24 -11.71
N ASP A 127 10.33 10.08 -12.86
CA ASP A 127 8.88 10.20 -12.97
C ASP A 127 8.21 8.95 -12.42
N GLY A 128 7.04 9.10 -11.79
CA GLY A 128 6.44 7.97 -11.10
C GLY A 128 5.09 8.22 -10.47
N LEU A 129 4.75 7.32 -9.55
CA LEU A 129 3.53 7.34 -8.78
C LEU A 129 3.86 7.25 -7.30
N LEU A 130 3.37 8.21 -6.52
CA LEU A 130 3.28 8.14 -5.07
C LEU A 130 1.93 7.56 -4.67
N ILE A 131 1.96 6.66 -3.70
CA ILE A 131 0.79 6.03 -3.09
C ILE A 131 0.88 6.31 -1.59
N VAL A 132 -0.19 6.87 -1.03
CA VAL A 132 -0.28 7.11 0.41
C VAL A 132 -1.63 6.67 0.96
N PRO A 133 -1.69 5.59 1.76
CA PRO A 133 -2.94 5.16 2.35
C PRO A 133 -3.34 6.03 3.55
N ASP A 134 -4.64 6.10 3.84
CA ASP A 134 -5.17 6.90 4.97
C ASP A 134 -4.75 6.33 6.33
N THR A 135 -4.63 5.00 6.37
CA THR A 135 -4.11 4.21 7.48
C THR A 135 -3.12 3.21 6.93
N PRO A 136 -2.12 2.73 7.69
CA PRO A 136 -1.18 1.74 7.17
C PRO A 136 -1.89 0.51 6.56
N LEU A 137 -1.46 0.10 5.36
CA LEU A 137 -2.03 -1.03 4.61
C LEU A 137 -0.93 -2.05 4.24
N SER A 138 -1.35 -3.16 3.64
CA SER A 138 -0.43 -4.11 3.01
C SER A 138 -0.19 -3.70 1.55
N PHE A 139 1.04 -3.88 1.07
CA PHE A 139 1.46 -3.44 -0.26
C PHE A 139 2.37 -4.46 -0.92
N SER A 140 2.19 -4.69 -2.21
CA SER A 140 3.16 -5.40 -3.05
C SER A 140 3.26 -4.78 -4.44
N ALA A 141 4.43 -4.95 -5.06
CA ALA A 141 4.70 -4.55 -6.44
C ALA A 141 5.60 -5.62 -7.08
N LEU A 142 5.08 -6.34 -8.08
CA LEU A 142 5.73 -7.50 -8.69
C LEU A 142 5.67 -7.44 -10.22
N PRO A 143 6.63 -8.04 -10.95
CA PRO A 143 6.62 -8.08 -12.41
C PRO A 143 5.73 -9.19 -12.99
N PHE A 144 4.85 -9.78 -12.19
CA PHE A 144 3.94 -10.85 -12.60
C PHE A 144 2.66 -10.79 -11.75
N THR A 145 1.60 -11.45 -12.22
CA THR A 145 0.32 -11.51 -11.52
C THR A 145 0.26 -12.69 -10.54
N SER A 146 -0.71 -12.66 -9.64
CA SER A 146 -1.06 -13.80 -8.80
C SER A 146 -1.46 -15.04 -9.62
N ASP A 147 -2.03 -14.86 -10.82
CA ASP A 147 -2.41 -15.97 -11.69
C ASP A 147 -1.18 -16.64 -12.32
N ASP A 148 -0.13 -15.86 -12.62
CA ASP A 148 1.14 -16.43 -13.11
C ASP A 148 1.84 -17.22 -11.98
N LEU A 149 1.80 -16.70 -10.75
CA LEU A 149 2.31 -17.42 -9.56
C LEU A 149 1.57 -18.73 -9.32
N ASP A 150 0.24 -18.75 -9.45
CA ASP A 150 -0.60 -19.94 -9.24
C ASP A 150 -0.35 -21.03 -10.32
N GLN A 151 -0.03 -20.61 -11.54
CA GLN A 151 0.21 -21.53 -12.66
C GLN A 151 1.64 -22.11 -12.67
N ALA A 152 2.62 -21.35 -12.21
CA ALA A 152 4.02 -21.75 -12.23
C ALA A 152 4.33 -22.82 -11.17
N LYS A 153 5.00 -23.90 -11.58
CA LYS A 153 5.46 -24.98 -10.69
C LYS A 153 6.94 -24.89 -10.38
N HIS A 154 7.69 -24.15 -11.19
CA HIS A 154 9.12 -23.94 -11.05
C HIS A 154 9.50 -22.48 -11.31
N GLN A 155 10.51 -21.98 -10.59
CA GLN A 155 10.98 -20.58 -10.68
C GLN A 155 11.26 -20.10 -12.11
N HIS A 156 11.82 -20.96 -12.97
CA HIS A 156 12.13 -20.59 -14.35
C HIS A 156 10.91 -20.42 -15.27
N GLU A 157 9.72 -20.85 -14.83
CA GLU A 157 8.45 -20.66 -15.53
C GLU A 157 7.83 -19.28 -15.21
N LEU A 158 8.31 -18.61 -14.17
CA LEU A 158 7.82 -17.30 -13.76
C LEU A 158 8.49 -16.21 -14.59
N ILE A 159 7.89 -15.92 -15.74
CA ILE A 159 8.39 -14.92 -16.69
C ILE A 159 7.88 -13.53 -16.30
N SER A 160 8.81 -12.60 -16.06
CA SER A 160 8.49 -11.19 -15.87
C SER A 160 7.73 -10.63 -17.08
N LYS A 161 6.67 -9.88 -16.81
CA LYS A 161 5.89 -9.15 -17.80
C LYS A 161 6.45 -7.74 -18.00
N ASP A 162 5.92 -7.06 -19.00
CA ASP A 162 6.24 -5.67 -19.33
C ASP A 162 5.50 -4.67 -18.44
N GLU A 163 4.86 -5.14 -17.37
CA GLU A 163 4.12 -4.36 -16.38
C GLU A 163 4.59 -4.63 -14.94
N VAL A 164 4.38 -3.65 -14.08
CA VAL A 164 4.45 -3.80 -12.62
C VAL A 164 3.02 -3.90 -12.09
N PHE A 165 2.70 -5.02 -11.43
CA PHE A 165 1.42 -5.24 -10.77
C PHE A 165 1.51 -4.74 -9.33
N VAL A 166 0.81 -3.65 -9.04
CA VAL A 166 0.74 -3.03 -7.72
C VAL A 166 -0.54 -3.47 -7.02
N SER A 167 -0.39 -4.00 -5.81
CA SER A 167 -1.51 -4.33 -4.92
C SER A 167 -1.48 -3.44 -3.69
N ILE A 168 -2.63 -2.86 -3.36
CA ILE A 168 -2.88 -2.09 -2.15
C ILE A 168 -4.01 -2.81 -1.40
N ASP A 169 -3.65 -3.54 -0.36
CA ASP A 169 -4.62 -4.37 0.36
C ASP A 169 -4.99 -3.77 1.71
N PHE A 170 -6.29 -3.67 1.96
CA PHE A 170 -6.82 -3.39 3.29
C PHE A 170 -6.31 -4.40 4.31
N LYS A 171 -6.35 -5.68 3.91
CA LYS A 171 -5.83 -6.77 4.72
C LYS A 171 -5.59 -8.00 3.84
N GLN A 172 -4.55 -8.74 4.19
CA GLN A 172 -4.31 -10.10 3.71
C GLN A 172 -4.61 -11.11 4.83
N ASN A 173 -4.93 -12.35 4.47
CA ASN A 173 -5.01 -13.43 5.44
C ASN A 173 -3.60 -13.77 5.97
N GLY A 174 -3.51 -14.29 7.20
CA GLY A 174 -2.26 -14.84 7.71
C GLY A 174 -1.80 -16.06 6.90
N LEU A 175 -0.49 -16.29 6.82
CA LEU A 175 0.09 -17.44 6.12
C LEU A 175 -0.30 -18.76 6.81
N GLY A 176 -0.33 -18.77 8.14
CA GLY A 176 -0.44 -19.97 8.95
C GLY A 176 0.74 -20.91 8.71
N ASN A 177 0.56 -22.19 9.04
CA ASN A 177 1.54 -23.24 8.76
C ASN A 177 0.86 -24.51 8.23
N LYS A 178 -0.20 -24.35 7.42
CA LYS A 178 -1.11 -25.40 6.95
C LYS A 178 -0.44 -26.53 6.14
N SER A 179 0.83 -26.38 5.78
CA SER A 179 1.66 -27.46 5.21
C SER A 179 1.94 -28.59 6.21
N CYS A 180 2.10 -28.29 7.52
CA CYS A 180 2.36 -29.28 8.58
C CYS A 180 1.84 -28.84 9.97
N GLY A 181 0.83 -27.97 10.05
CA GLY A 181 0.38 -27.35 11.30
C GLY A 181 -1.03 -26.74 11.24
N PRO A 182 -1.49 -26.10 12.34
CA PRO A 182 -2.83 -25.55 12.45
C PRO A 182 -3.13 -24.42 11.44
N GLU A 183 -4.42 -24.14 11.22
CA GLU A 183 -4.83 -22.96 10.48
C GLU A 183 -4.29 -21.67 11.14
N PRO A 184 -4.19 -20.54 10.39
CA PRO A 184 -3.86 -19.26 11.01
C PRO A 184 -4.77 -19.00 12.23
N LEU A 185 -4.20 -18.39 13.28
CA LEU A 185 -5.01 -18.03 14.46
C LEU A 185 -6.17 -17.14 14.02
N GLU A 186 -7.32 -17.28 14.68
CA GLU A 186 -8.57 -16.57 14.37
C GLU A 186 -8.38 -15.07 14.13
N MET A 187 -7.52 -14.42 14.91
CA MET A 187 -7.20 -12.98 14.78
C MET A 187 -6.54 -12.58 13.43
N TYR A 188 -5.92 -13.54 12.75
CA TYR A 188 -5.28 -13.36 11.44
C TYR A 188 -6.17 -13.78 10.29
N LEU A 189 -7.32 -14.41 10.55
CA LEU A 189 -8.30 -14.74 9.52
C LEU A 189 -8.99 -13.47 9.01
N LEU A 190 -9.14 -13.39 7.68
CA LEU A 190 -9.88 -12.33 7.01
C LEU A 190 -11.30 -12.79 6.70
N HIS A 191 -12.18 -12.66 7.69
CA HIS A 191 -13.60 -12.94 7.49
C HIS A 191 -14.28 -11.90 6.59
N PRO A 192 -15.19 -12.33 5.71
CA PRO A 192 -15.93 -11.42 4.84
C PRO A 192 -16.88 -10.57 5.69
N ARG A 193 -16.56 -9.28 5.78
CA ARG A 193 -17.40 -8.26 6.43
C ARG A 193 -17.36 -6.95 5.64
N PRO A 194 -18.34 -6.06 5.79
CA PRO A 194 -18.24 -4.72 5.22
C PRO A 194 -16.96 -4.02 5.69
N VAL A 195 -16.23 -3.43 4.75
CA VAL A 195 -15.03 -2.65 5.05
C VAL A 195 -15.01 -1.33 4.29
N ARG A 196 -14.24 -0.38 4.84
CA ARG A 196 -13.88 0.87 4.17
C ARG A 196 -12.40 1.12 4.33
N PHE A 197 -11.75 1.55 3.27
CA PHE A 197 -10.36 1.99 3.29
C PHE A 197 -10.13 2.97 2.14
N GLY A 198 -9.19 3.89 2.35
CA GLY A 198 -8.82 4.86 1.33
C GLY A 198 -7.32 5.00 1.16
N TYR A 199 -6.95 5.51 -0.01
CA TYR A 199 -5.57 5.83 -0.35
C TYR A 199 -5.55 6.94 -1.39
N SER A 200 -4.45 7.67 -1.40
CA SER A 200 -4.20 8.80 -2.29
C SER A 200 -3.09 8.47 -3.26
N LEU A 201 -3.29 8.83 -4.52
CA LEU A 201 -2.34 8.70 -5.61
C LEU A 201 -1.88 10.09 -6.04
N ARG A 202 -0.61 10.23 -6.36
CA ARG A 202 -0.06 11.47 -6.94
C ARG A 202 1.07 11.16 -7.92
N PRO A 203 1.06 11.72 -9.14
CA PRO A 203 2.22 11.68 -10.01
C PRO A 203 3.43 12.34 -9.35
N ILE A 204 4.60 11.71 -9.52
CA ILE A 204 5.90 12.30 -9.19
C ILE A 204 6.53 12.71 -10.51
N SER A 205 7.08 13.93 -10.58
CA SER A 205 7.80 14.40 -11.77
C SER A 205 9.24 14.76 -11.47
N GLY A 206 10.16 14.00 -12.06
CA GLY A 206 11.61 14.14 -11.93
C GLY A 206 12.16 13.95 -10.52
N THR A 207 13.48 14.12 -10.40
CA THR A 207 14.24 13.84 -9.17
C THR A 207 14.13 14.89 -8.06
N ARG A 208 13.40 15.99 -8.30
CA ARG A 208 13.25 17.09 -7.32
C ARG A 208 12.19 16.80 -6.27
N GLU A 209 11.19 16.00 -6.64
CA GLU A 209 10.11 15.63 -5.76
C GLU A 209 10.51 14.43 -4.90
N LYS A 210 10.47 14.63 -3.58
CA LYS A 210 10.85 13.62 -2.60
C LYS A 210 9.60 12.92 -2.06
N PRO A 211 9.39 11.62 -2.33
CA PRO A 211 8.23 10.87 -1.85
C PRO A 211 7.98 11.04 -0.35
N GLU A 212 9.03 11.03 0.47
CA GLU A 212 8.98 11.15 1.92
C GLU A 212 8.53 12.54 2.41
N VAL A 213 8.67 13.57 1.57
CA VAL A 213 8.20 14.93 1.84
C VAL A 213 6.75 15.05 1.40
N LEU A 214 6.44 14.58 0.19
CA LEU A 214 5.09 14.61 -0.38
C LEU A 214 4.10 13.78 0.44
N ALA A 215 4.52 12.62 0.94
CA ALA A 215 3.74 11.74 1.81
C ALA A 215 3.51 12.31 3.22
N ARG A 216 3.97 13.54 3.52
CA ARG A 216 3.57 14.27 4.74
C ARG A 216 2.39 15.20 4.49
N PHE A 217 2.16 15.59 3.24
CA PHE A 217 1.02 16.40 2.82
C PHE A 217 -0.21 15.54 2.57
N VAL A 218 -0.30 14.40 3.25
CA VAL A 218 -1.43 13.49 3.15
C VAL A 218 -2.66 14.25 3.58
N PHE A 219 -3.61 14.27 2.65
CA PHE A 219 -4.93 14.78 2.81
C PHE A 219 -5.55 14.22 4.11
N ASP A 220 -5.76 15.09 5.11
CA ASP A 220 -6.72 14.83 6.17
C ASP A 220 -8.11 15.14 5.59
N PRO A 221 -9.04 14.17 5.51
CA PRO A 221 -10.40 14.41 5.04
C PRO A 221 -11.13 15.52 5.82
N LYS A 222 -10.70 15.83 7.05
CA LYS A 222 -11.21 16.94 7.86
C LYS A 222 -10.59 18.30 7.51
N LEU A 223 -9.40 18.33 6.93
CA LEU A 223 -8.72 19.55 6.47
C LEU A 223 -9.06 19.92 5.02
N ALA A 224 -9.73 19.03 4.28
CA ALA A 224 -10.21 19.26 2.93
C ALA A 224 -11.09 20.51 2.75
N ASN A 225 -11.67 21.02 3.85
CA ASN A 225 -12.54 22.20 3.88
C ASN A 225 -11.91 23.42 4.57
N ALA A 226 -10.65 23.35 5.01
CA ALA A 226 -9.97 24.46 5.67
C ALA A 226 -8.86 24.98 4.75
N HIS A 227 -9.00 26.24 4.33
CA HIS A 227 -7.86 27.01 3.82
C HIS A 227 -6.80 27.06 4.90
N LEU A 228 -5.73 26.30 4.71
CA LEU A 228 -4.53 26.44 5.50
C LEU A 228 -3.48 27.10 4.63
N ASP A 229 -3.06 28.28 5.05
CA ASP A 229 -1.91 28.92 4.44
C ASP A 229 -0.61 28.16 4.78
N ALA A 230 0.47 28.53 4.07
CA ALA A 230 1.77 27.87 4.19
C ALA A 230 2.44 28.07 5.56
N GLU A 231 1.99 29.03 6.38
CA GLU A 231 2.52 29.33 7.70
C GLU A 231 1.82 28.50 8.79
N GLU A 232 0.48 28.38 8.74
CA GLU A 232 -0.31 27.53 9.63
C GLU A 232 0.00 26.04 9.45
N THR A 233 0.24 25.61 8.19
CA THR A 233 0.70 24.25 7.87
C THR A 233 2.09 23.97 8.50
N ARG A 234 2.97 24.98 8.56
CA ARG A 234 4.30 24.85 9.16
C ARG A 234 4.26 24.76 10.69
N GLU A 235 3.41 25.53 11.35
CA GLU A 235 3.26 25.49 12.82
C GLU A 235 2.66 24.16 13.29
N TRP A 236 1.71 23.58 12.55
CA TRP A 236 1.14 22.27 12.89
C TRP A 236 2.13 21.10 12.66
N ILE A 237 2.88 21.11 11.55
CA ILE A 237 3.97 20.13 11.29
C ILE A 237 5.08 20.24 12.36
N MET A 238 5.32 21.43 12.90
CA MET A 238 6.23 21.64 14.03
C MET A 238 5.65 21.15 15.36
N GLY A 239 4.34 21.30 15.58
CA GLY A 239 3.64 20.92 16.81
C GLY A 239 3.46 19.41 17.01
N ASN A 240 3.23 18.64 15.94
CA ASN A 240 3.02 17.18 16.01
C ASN A 240 4.31 16.35 15.87
N ARG A 241 5.47 16.99 15.92
CA ARG A 241 6.80 16.42 15.63
C ARG A 241 7.42 15.56 16.74
N LYS A 242 6.63 15.01 17.67
CA LYS A 242 7.16 14.32 18.87
C LYS A 242 7.04 12.80 18.92
N ALA A 243 6.57 12.14 17.86
CA ALA A 243 6.60 10.67 17.83
C ALA A 243 7.26 10.14 16.53
N ASP A 244 8.47 9.62 16.72
CA ASP A 244 9.05 8.49 15.98
C ASP A 244 9.51 8.68 14.53
N TYR A 245 10.28 9.75 14.26
CA TYR A 245 11.25 9.74 13.17
C TYR A 245 12.67 9.59 13.72
N ILE A 246 13.29 8.43 13.51
CA ILE A 246 14.72 8.22 13.73
C ILE A 246 15.40 8.34 12.37
N ASP A 247 16.27 9.34 12.22
CA ASP A 247 17.11 9.50 11.04
C ASP A 247 18.25 8.46 11.07
N PRO A 248 18.33 7.52 10.11
CA PRO A 248 19.39 6.51 10.08
C PRO A 248 20.78 7.09 9.77
N SER A 249 20.86 8.35 9.34
CA SER A 249 22.11 9.07 9.10
C SER A 249 22.59 9.87 10.32
N ASP A 250 21.82 9.88 11.41
CA ASP A 250 22.20 10.51 12.67
C ASP A 250 23.15 9.58 13.47
N PRO A 251 24.42 9.98 13.70
CA PRO A 251 25.39 9.17 14.43
C PRO A 251 25.02 8.94 15.91
N ASP A 252 24.10 9.72 16.48
CA ASP A 252 23.66 9.60 17.88
C ASP A 252 22.41 8.71 18.07
N ALA A 253 21.75 8.27 17.00
CA ALA A 253 20.56 7.42 17.05
C ALA A 253 20.80 6.04 17.71
N ARG A 254 22.05 5.56 17.73
CA ARG A 254 22.41 4.25 18.32
C ARG A 254 22.43 4.23 19.85
N ARG A 255 22.41 5.39 20.53
CA ARG A 255 22.44 5.44 22.01
C ARG A 255 21.06 5.49 22.68
N GLN A 256 20.00 5.81 21.95
CA GLN A 256 18.65 5.93 22.52
C GLN A 256 17.83 4.63 22.52
N ALA A 257 18.32 3.54 21.92
CA ALA A 257 17.61 2.26 21.83
C ALA A 257 17.75 1.32 23.06
N GLY A 258 18.41 1.75 24.14
CA GLY A 258 18.27 1.09 25.46
C GLY A 258 18.63 -0.39 25.56
N TYR A 259 19.51 -0.92 24.71
CA TYR A 259 20.05 -2.27 24.90
C TYR A 259 21.27 -2.22 25.82
N SER A 260 21.08 -2.60 27.09
CA SER A 260 22.18 -2.92 28.00
C SER A 260 22.74 -4.32 27.65
N HIS A 261 24.01 -4.31 27.23
CA HIS A 261 25.03 -5.37 27.19
C HIS A 261 24.58 -6.83 27.18
#